data_AF-A0A136MFE9-F1
#
_entry.id   AF-A0A136MFE9-F1
#
_cell.length_a   1.000
_cell.length_b   1.000
_cell.length_c   1.000
_cell.angle_alpha   90.00
_cell.angle_beta   90.00
_cell.angle_gamma   90.00
#
_symmetry.space_group_name_H-M   'P 1'
#
loop_
_entity.id
_entity.type
_entity.pdbx_description
1 polymer ?
#
loop_
_entity_poly.entity_id
_entity_poly.type
_entity_poly.pdbx_seq_one_letter_code
_entity_poly.pdbx_strand_id
1 'polypeptide(L)'
;MYICTEDEDVVQRCREETGGEGPNIVVTTSGSVEAHEQAIEMVSHRGYVNLFGGLPKGTRPMSVLSNTIHYKECFVTGSHGCVPRHHEIAVRLLENGSVRTEPIITHHFPLSRIHEAFEAMESRQGMKIVVHPQA
;
A
#
# COMPACT_ATOMS: atom_id res chain seq x y z
N MET A 1 -7.06 12.08 7.46
CA MET A 1 -6.62 13.04 6.43
C MET A 1 -6.39 12.28 5.15
N TYR A 2 -6.73 12.87 4.02
CA TYR A 2 -6.44 12.33 2.69
C TYR A 2 -5.63 13.37 1.93
N ILE A 3 -4.59 12.93 1.24
CA ILE A 3 -3.68 13.77 0.44
C ILE A 3 -3.72 13.22 -0.97
N CYS A 4 -4.08 14.07 -1.94
CA CYS A 4 -4.09 13.71 -3.35
C CYS A 4 -2.79 14.20 -3.99
N THR A 5 -1.98 13.27 -4.51
CA THR A 5 -0.68 13.59 -5.11
C THR A 5 -0.79 14.40 -6.41
N GLU A 6 -1.98 14.52 -6.99
CA GLU A 6 -2.24 15.36 -8.17
C GLU A 6 -2.48 16.82 -7.80
N ASP A 7 -2.90 17.09 -6.56
CA ASP A 7 -3.29 18.42 -6.10
C ASP A 7 -2.15 19.14 -5.36
N GLU A 8 -1.26 18.39 -4.70
CA GLU A 8 -0.20 18.94 -3.85
C GLU A 8 1.04 18.03 -3.70
N ASP A 9 2.13 18.61 -3.19
CA ASP A 9 3.35 17.86 -2.84
C ASP A 9 3.13 17.04 -1.56
N VAL A 10 3.04 15.72 -1.73
CA VAL A 10 2.82 14.78 -0.63
C VAL A 10 3.95 14.76 0.40
N VAL A 11 5.20 14.98 0.00
CA VAL A 11 6.34 15.00 0.92
C VAL A 11 6.25 16.21 1.82
N GLN A 12 5.98 17.38 1.24
CA GLN A 12 5.80 18.61 1.99
C GLN A 12 4.59 18.51 2.92
N ARG A 13 3.43 18.09 2.40
CA ARG A 13 2.19 17.94 3.19
C ARG A 13 2.39 16.99 4.37
N CYS A 14 3.02 15.84 4.17
CA CYS A 14 3.32 14.89 5.25
C CYS A 14 4.24 15.50 6.33
N ARG A 15 5.22 16.33 5.94
CA ARG A 15 6.09 17.02 6.90
C ARG A 15 5.31 18.05 7.70
N GLU A 16 4.49 18.88 7.06
CA GLU A 16 3.65 19.87 7.75
C GLU A 16 2.77 19.23 8.82
N GLU A 17 2.14 18.10 8.48
CA GLU A 17 1.25 17.33 9.35
C GLU A 17 1.97 16.62 10.50
N THR A 18 3.30 16.50 10.41
CA THR A 18 4.14 15.84 11.41
C THR A 18 5.10 16.82 12.09
N GLY A 19 4.80 18.13 12.04
CA GLY A 19 5.60 19.15 12.71
C GLY A 19 6.99 19.34 12.10
N GLY A 20 7.18 18.98 10.83
CA GLY A 20 8.41 19.11 10.06
C GLY A 20 9.26 17.84 10.01
N GLU A 21 9.04 16.88 10.91
CA GLU A 21 9.88 15.68 11.03
C GLU A 21 9.64 14.65 9.92
N GLY A 22 8.38 14.46 9.54
CA GLY A 22 7.96 13.36 8.68
C GLY A 22 7.29 12.21 9.46
N PRO A 23 6.62 11.27 8.77
CA PRO A 23 6.00 10.11 9.43
C PRO A 23 7.06 9.14 9.97
N ASN A 24 6.79 8.55 11.14
CA ASN A 24 7.69 7.54 11.71
C ASN A 24 7.67 6.21 10.95
N ILE A 25 6.54 5.90 10.30
CA ILE A 25 6.36 4.69 9.50
C ILE A 25 5.69 5.09 8.20
N VAL A 26 6.30 4.72 7.08
CA VAL A 26 5.76 4.91 5.73
C VAL A 26 5.67 3.55 5.05
N VAL A 27 4.48 3.16 4.60
CA VAL A 27 4.25 1.90 3.89
C VAL A 27 3.73 2.21 2.49
N THR A 28 4.49 1.86 1.47
CA THR A 28 4.09 2.11 0.08
C THR A 28 3.32 0.92 -0.45
N THR A 29 2.02 1.08 -0.69
CA THR A 29 1.15 0.03 -1.25
C THR A 29 0.86 0.23 -2.75
N SER A 30 1.40 1.31 -3.34
CA SER A 30 1.36 1.61 -4.78
C SER A 30 2.56 1.02 -5.52
N GLY A 31 2.34 0.46 -6.70
CA GLY A 31 3.41 0.01 -7.61
C GLY A 31 4.07 1.15 -8.39
N SER A 32 4.51 2.21 -7.70
CA SER A 32 5.18 3.39 -8.29
C SER A 32 6.54 3.58 -7.66
N VAL A 33 7.55 3.81 -8.50
CA VAL A 33 8.93 4.08 -8.04
C VAL A 33 9.04 5.47 -7.42
N GLU A 34 8.25 6.44 -7.90
CA GLU A 34 8.14 7.78 -7.33
C GLU A 34 7.62 7.70 -5.89
N ALA A 35 6.59 6.88 -5.63
CA ALA A 35 6.07 6.68 -4.29
C ALA A 35 7.13 6.04 -3.34
N HIS A 36 7.99 5.16 -3.85
CA HIS A 36 9.10 4.60 -3.07
C HIS A 36 10.15 5.65 -2.72
N GLU A 37 10.51 6.52 -3.66
CA GLU A 37 11.48 7.60 -3.46
C GLU A 37 10.94 8.64 -2.46
N GLN A 38 9.71 9.09 -2.68
CA GLN A 38 9.01 10.03 -1.79
C GLN A 38 8.87 9.47 -0.38
N ALA A 39 8.65 8.16 -0.21
CA ALA A 39 8.60 7.54 1.11
C ALA A 39 9.90 7.71 1.90
N ILE A 40 11.04 7.54 1.25
CA ILE A 40 12.36 7.73 1.88
C ILE A 40 12.64 9.21 2.11
N GLU A 41 12.17 10.07 1.21
CA GLU A 41 12.31 11.52 1.36
C GLU A 41 11.49 12.07 2.53
N MET A 42 10.29 11.54 2.76
CA MET A 42 9.37 12.04 3.79
C MET A 42 9.56 11.40 5.17
N VAL A 43 10.17 10.21 5.29
CA VAL A 43 10.27 9.50 6.58
C VAL A 43 11.01 10.32 7.65
N SER A 44 10.60 10.20 8.91
CA SER A 44 11.27 10.85 10.03
C SER A 44 12.69 10.32 10.27
N HIS A 45 13.45 11.05 11.10
CA HIS A 45 14.63 10.49 11.74
C HIS A 45 14.26 9.18 12.45
N ARG A 46 15.09 8.14 12.27
CA ARG A 46 14.94 6.78 12.82
C ARG A 46 13.63 6.09 12.46
N GLY A 47 12.94 6.59 11.44
CA GLY A 47 11.69 6.01 10.97
C GLY A 47 11.91 4.81 10.05
N TYR A 48 10.80 4.17 9.69
CA TYR A 48 10.76 2.97 8.87
C TYR A 48 10.02 3.23 7.56
N VAL A 49 10.64 2.80 6.46
CA VAL A 49 10.01 2.69 5.15
C VAL A 49 9.83 1.21 4.81
N ASN A 50 8.62 0.81 4.45
CA ASN A 50 8.32 -0.51 3.94
C ASN A 50 7.84 -0.44 2.49
N LEU A 51 8.67 -0.96 1.59
CA LEU A 51 8.38 -1.11 0.17
C LEU A 51 7.50 -2.35 -0.03
N PHE A 52 6.21 -2.22 0.26
CA PHE A 52 5.24 -3.33 0.24
C PHE A 52 4.74 -3.65 -1.18
N GLY A 53 4.34 -2.62 -1.92
CA GLY A 53 3.84 -2.72 -3.29
C GLY A 53 5.00 -2.92 -4.27
N GLY A 54 5.07 -4.09 -4.90
CA GLY A 54 6.07 -4.36 -5.93
C GLY A 54 5.91 -3.48 -7.16
N LEU A 55 7.02 -3.24 -7.86
CA LEU A 55 7.03 -2.42 -9.09
C LEU A 55 6.70 -3.27 -10.34
N PRO A 56 5.97 -2.71 -11.32
CA PRO A 56 5.77 -3.36 -12.61
C PRO A 56 7.08 -3.69 -13.32
N LYS A 57 7.06 -4.74 -14.16
CA LYS A 57 8.21 -5.10 -15.00
C LYS A 57 8.60 -3.94 -15.90
N GLY A 58 9.90 -3.64 -15.96
CA GLY A 58 10.45 -2.55 -16.78
C GLY A 58 10.44 -1.17 -16.10
N THR A 59 9.94 -1.08 -14.86
CA THR A 59 10.11 0.15 -14.05
C THR A 59 11.60 0.44 -13.85
N ARG A 60 11.97 1.72 -13.93
CA ARG A 60 13.34 2.17 -13.66
C ARG A 60 13.78 1.83 -12.23
N PRO A 61 15.09 1.70 -11.98
CA PRO A 61 15.60 1.67 -10.62
C PRO A 61 15.20 2.91 -9.82
N MET A 62 15.05 2.73 -8.52
CA MET A 62 14.89 3.80 -7.55
C MET A 62 16.19 4.61 -7.45
N SER A 63 16.08 5.93 -7.41
CA SER A 63 17.15 6.89 -7.24
C SER A 63 17.02 7.57 -5.88
N VAL A 64 17.93 7.26 -4.96
CA VAL A 64 17.91 7.78 -3.60
C VAL A 64 19.29 8.31 -3.24
N LEU A 65 19.33 9.50 -2.66
CA LEU A 65 20.55 9.99 -2.03
C LEU A 65 20.78 9.20 -0.74
N SER A 66 21.83 8.38 -0.70
CA SER A 66 22.17 7.55 0.47
C SER A 66 22.35 8.38 1.74
N ASN A 67 22.78 9.64 1.64
CA ASN A 67 22.86 10.56 2.77
C ASN A 67 21.52 10.78 3.47
N THR A 68 20.38 10.70 2.75
CA THR A 68 19.06 10.77 3.36
C THR A 68 18.87 9.63 4.36
N ILE A 69 19.26 8.41 3.99
CA ILE A 69 19.18 7.24 4.88
C ILE A 69 20.20 7.37 6.02
N HIS A 70 21.43 7.77 5.71
CA HIS A 70 22.51 7.90 6.69
C HIS A 70 22.19 8.92 7.79
N TYR A 71 21.88 10.17 7.43
CA TYR A 71 21.65 11.23 8.41
C TYR A 71 20.30 11.12 9.10
N LYS A 72 19.28 10.57 8.42
CA LYS A 72 18.03 10.25 9.11
C LYS A 72 18.15 9.00 9.96
N GLU A 73 19.19 8.19 9.84
CA GLU A 73 19.28 6.87 10.46
C GLU A 73 18.01 6.02 10.20
N CYS A 74 17.38 6.18 9.03
CA CYS A 74 16.11 5.52 8.73
C CYS A 74 16.32 4.10 8.19
N PHE A 75 15.28 3.28 8.31
CA PHE A 75 15.30 1.88 7.90
C PHE A 75 14.48 1.72 6.62
N VAL A 76 15.07 1.14 5.57
CA VAL A 76 14.36 0.80 4.34
C VAL A 76 14.23 -0.72 4.25
N THR A 77 13.00 -1.21 4.21
CA THR A 77 12.65 -2.64 4.25
C THR A 77 11.73 -3.00 3.09
N GLY A 78 11.72 -4.28 2.71
CA GLY A 78 10.72 -4.84 1.80
C GLY A 78 9.90 -5.91 2.51
N SER A 79 8.70 -6.20 2.02
CA SER A 79 7.88 -7.30 2.53
C SER A 79 7.15 -7.98 1.39
N HIS A 80 7.26 -9.30 1.32
CA HIS A 80 6.62 -10.09 0.28
C HIS A 80 6.10 -11.41 0.86
N GLY A 81 4.89 -11.78 0.45
CA GLY A 81 4.25 -13.02 0.85
C GLY A 81 3.86 -13.08 2.32
N CYS A 82 3.59 -14.29 2.79
CA CYS A 82 3.20 -14.57 4.15
C CYS A 82 3.55 -16.02 4.51
N VAL A 83 3.54 -16.32 5.81
CA VAL A 83 3.72 -17.68 6.34
C VAL A 83 2.45 -18.10 7.11
N PRO A 84 2.22 -19.39 7.38
CA PRO A 84 0.99 -19.87 8.02
C PRO A 84 0.58 -19.11 9.28
N ARG A 85 1.53 -18.75 10.16
CA ARG A 85 1.24 -17.93 11.36
C ARG A 85 0.60 -16.57 11.04
N HIS A 86 0.91 -15.96 9.89
CA HIS A 86 0.32 -14.68 9.49
C HIS A 86 -1.13 -14.87 9.07
N HIS A 87 -1.48 -15.99 8.42
CA HIS A 87 -2.87 -16.32 8.12
C HIS A 87 -3.69 -16.54 9.39
N GLU A 88 -3.13 -17.23 10.38
CA GLU A 88 -3.79 -17.42 11.67
C GLU A 88 -4.10 -16.08 12.34
N ILE A 89 -3.14 -15.16 12.36
CA ILE A 89 -3.34 -13.80 12.88
C ILE A 89 -4.43 -13.07 12.07
N ALA A 90 -4.39 -13.13 10.75
CA ALA A 90 -5.37 -12.47 9.89
C ALA A 90 -6.79 -12.98 10.16
N VAL A 91 -6.99 -14.30 10.28
CA VAL A 91 -8.29 -14.90 10.62
C VAL A 91 -8.78 -14.39 11.98
N ARG A 92 -7.92 -14.40 13.02
CA ARG A 92 -8.30 -13.88 14.34
C ARG A 92 -8.71 -12.40 14.33
N LEU A 93 -8.03 -11.58 13.51
CA LEU A 93 -8.36 -10.16 13.34
C LEU A 93 -9.71 -9.94 12.63
N LEU A 94 -10.08 -10.84 11.71
CA LEU A 94 -11.40 -10.84 11.07
C LEU A 94 -12.48 -11.30 12.06
N GLU A 95 -12.24 -12.42 12.75
CA GLU A 95 -13.18 -13.02 13.71
C GLU A 95 -13.56 -12.07 14.85
N ASN A 96 -12.57 -11.34 15.39
CA ASN A 96 -12.81 -10.40 16.48
C ASN A 96 -13.25 -9.01 16.01
N GLY A 97 -13.39 -8.80 14.69
CA GLY A 97 -13.85 -7.56 14.08
C GLY A 97 -12.86 -6.39 14.13
N SER A 98 -11.59 -6.63 14.50
CA SER A 98 -10.52 -5.61 14.44
C SER A 98 -10.22 -5.20 13.01
N VAL A 99 -10.40 -6.12 12.05
CA VAL A 99 -10.34 -5.85 10.62
C VAL A 99 -11.71 -6.18 10.02
N ARG A 100 -12.32 -5.20 9.35
CA ARG A 100 -13.62 -5.36 8.67
C ARG A 100 -13.41 -5.21 7.17
N THR A 101 -13.61 -6.30 6.43
CA THR A 101 -13.38 -6.34 4.97
C THR A 101 -14.64 -6.11 4.15
N GLU A 102 -15.82 -6.21 4.75
CA GLU A 102 -17.08 -6.03 4.01
C GLU A 102 -17.12 -4.72 3.18
N PRO A 103 -16.69 -3.55 3.72
CA PRO A 103 -16.76 -2.30 2.96
C PRO A 103 -15.86 -2.24 1.72
N ILE A 104 -14.82 -3.09 1.64
CA ILE A 104 -13.91 -3.13 0.48
C ILE A 104 -14.41 -4.09 -0.60
N ILE A 105 -15.39 -4.96 -0.30
CA ILE A 105 -16.01 -5.85 -1.27
C ILE A 105 -17.09 -5.07 -2.00
N THR A 106 -16.78 -4.68 -3.23
CA THR A 106 -17.65 -3.80 -4.02
C THR A 106 -18.58 -4.57 -4.95
N HIS A 107 -18.19 -5.77 -5.37
CA HIS A 107 -18.93 -6.54 -6.36
C HIS A 107 -18.91 -8.03 -6.05
N HIS A 108 -20.04 -8.68 -6.35
CA HIS A 108 -20.22 -10.12 -6.27
C HIS A 108 -20.75 -10.65 -7.60
N PHE A 109 -20.14 -11.72 -8.09
CA PHE A 109 -20.57 -12.41 -9.30
C PHE A 109 -20.70 -13.92 -9.06
N PRO A 110 -21.66 -14.60 -9.68
CA PRO A 110 -21.62 -16.05 -9.79
C PRO A 110 -20.52 -16.47 -10.78
N LEU A 111 -20.03 -17.71 -10.69
CA LEU A 111 -19.01 -18.23 -11.62
C LEU A 111 -19.48 -18.22 -13.09
N SER A 112 -20.78 -18.35 -13.34
CA SER A 112 -21.36 -18.25 -14.69
C SER A 112 -21.12 -16.90 -15.37
N ARG A 113 -20.82 -15.84 -14.59
CA ARG A 113 -20.54 -14.48 -15.05
C ARG A 113 -19.07 -14.09 -14.87
N ILE A 114 -18.16 -15.06 -14.96
CA ILE A 114 -16.73 -14.84 -14.73
C ILE A 114 -16.12 -13.77 -15.65
N HIS A 115 -16.59 -13.67 -16.90
CA HIS A 115 -16.11 -12.64 -17.84
C HIS A 115 -16.46 -11.23 -17.37
N GLU A 116 -17.69 -11.00 -16.92
CA GLU A 116 -18.12 -9.72 -16.35
C GLU A 116 -17.36 -9.38 -15.07
N ALA A 117 -17.01 -10.38 -14.26
CA ALA A 117 -16.19 -10.19 -13.07
C ALA A 117 -14.76 -9.71 -13.42
N PHE A 118 -14.16 -10.25 -14.50
CA PHE A 118 -12.88 -9.79 -15.01
C PHE A 118 -12.97 -8.39 -15.63
N GLU A 119 -14.00 -8.10 -16.42
CA GLU A 119 -14.24 -6.76 -16.99
C GLU A 119 -14.39 -5.70 -15.89
N ALA A 120 -15.15 -6.00 -14.83
CA ALA A 120 -15.29 -5.11 -13.67
C ALA A 120 -13.94 -4.84 -13.00
N MET A 121 -13.10 -5.87 -12.84
CA MET A 121 -11.75 -5.74 -12.29
C MET A 121 -10.85 -4.86 -13.17
N GLU A 122 -10.83 -5.11 -14.48
CA GLU A 122 -9.99 -4.39 -15.43
C GLU A 122 -10.40 -2.94 -15.60
N SER A 123 -11.71 -2.65 -15.55
CA SER A 123 -12.25 -1.28 -15.62
C SER A 123 -11.86 -0.42 -14.41
N ARG A 124 -11.35 -1.04 -13.33
CA ARG A 124 -11.05 -0.40 -12.04
C ARG A 124 -12.27 0.28 -11.39
N GLN A 125 -13.49 -0.09 -11.80
CA GLN A 125 -14.73 0.37 -11.18
C GLN A 125 -15.07 -0.57 -10.02
N GLY A 126 -14.37 -0.40 -8.89
CA GLY A 126 -14.53 -1.22 -7.70
C GLY A 126 -13.20 -1.41 -6.95
N MET A 127 -13.24 -2.06 -5.79
CA MET A 127 -12.07 -2.30 -4.95
C MET A 127 -11.73 -3.79 -4.84
N LYS A 128 -12.68 -4.61 -4.40
CA LYS A 128 -12.58 -6.07 -4.41
C LYS A 128 -13.80 -6.69 -5.10
N ILE A 129 -13.52 -7.61 -6.02
CA ILE A 129 -14.50 -8.45 -6.70
C ILE A 129 -14.42 -9.86 -6.10
N VAL A 130 -15.57 -10.44 -5.74
CA VAL A 130 -15.69 -11.80 -5.21
C VAL A 130 -16.54 -12.64 -6.16
N VAL A 131 -16.03 -13.83 -6.51
CA VAL A 131 -16.77 -14.81 -7.33
C VAL A 131 -17.25 -15.93 -6.44
N HIS A 132 -18.55 -16.21 -6.49
CA HIS A 132 -19.19 -17.30 -5.77
C HIS A 132 -19.36 -18.50 -6.71
N PRO A 133 -18.64 -19.61 -6.50
CA PRO A 133 -18.66 -20.75 -7.42
C PRO A 133 -19.96 -21.56 -7.39
N GLN A 134 -20.79 -21.40 -6.36
CA GLN A 134 -21.99 -22.19 -6.11
C GLN A 134 -23.30 -21.36 -6.19
N ALA A 135 -23.20 -20.08 -6.56
CA ALA A 135 -24.35 -19.19 -6.72
C ALA A 135 -24.93 -19.25 -8.13
#